data_AF-A0A4U3AA11-F1
#
_entry.id   AF-A0A4U3AA11-F1
#
_cell.length_a   1.000
_cell.length_b   1.000
_cell.length_c   1.000
_cell.angle_alpha   90.00
_cell.angle_beta   90.00
_cell.angle_gamma   90.00
#
_symmetry.space_group_name_H-M   'P 1'
#
loop_
_entity.id
_entity.type
_entity.pdbx_description
1 polymer ?
#
loop_
_entity_poly.entity_id
_entity_poly.type
_entity_poly.pdbx_seq_one_letter_code
_entity_poly.pdbx_strand_id
1 'polypeptide(L)'
;MLELLGSLSRLLIVRELVVSGILTVSQLSAATHISEPMILQHLRKLTIGNIVISERKGTRLYCRIEDKKVIEIIDLLGLLY
;
A
#
# COMPACT_ATOMS: atom_id res chain seq x y z
N MET A 1 -8.97 10.21 3.49
CA MET A 1 -7.76 9.90 2.69
C MET A 1 -6.49 10.37 3.41
N LEU A 2 -6.31 11.68 3.64
CA LEU A 2 -5.11 12.22 4.32
C LEU A 2 -4.85 11.61 5.72
N GLU A 3 -5.89 11.43 6.53
CA GLU A 3 -5.77 10.76 7.84
C GLU A 3 -5.26 9.31 7.74
N LEU A 4 -5.60 8.61 6.65
CA LEU A 4 -5.09 7.27 6.39
C LEU A 4 -3.62 7.31 5.95
N LEU A 5 -3.22 8.29 5.15
CA LEU A 5 -1.82 8.41 4.69
C LEU A 5 -0.89 8.99 5.77
N GLY A 6 -1.41 9.63 6.82
CA GLY A 6 -0.63 10.22 7.91
C GLY A 6 0.14 9.25 8.82
N SER A 7 0.17 7.95 8.51
CA SER A 7 0.99 6.96 9.21
C SER A 7 2.16 6.55 8.33
N LEU A 8 3.38 6.64 8.86
CA LEU A 8 4.60 6.26 8.15
C LEU A 8 4.51 4.87 7.52
N SER A 9 4.06 3.86 8.28
CA SER A 9 3.91 2.49 7.78
C SER A 9 2.93 2.39 6.61
N ARG A 10 1.80 3.11 6.65
CA ARG A 10 0.82 3.12 5.55
C ARG A 10 1.36 3.87 4.34
N LEU A 11 2.09 4.96 4.57
CA LEU A 11 2.73 5.73 3.51
C LEU A 11 3.77 4.89 2.76
N LEU A 12 4.60 4.12 3.48
CA LEU A 12 5.58 3.21 2.88
C LEU A 12 4.92 2.10 2.05
N ILE A 13 3.84 1.49 2.56
CA ILE A 13 3.07 0.48 1.82
C ILE A 13 2.49 1.09 0.54
N VAL A 14 1.87 2.27 0.64
CA VAL A 14 1.25 2.94 -0.50
C VAL A 14 2.31 3.34 -1.52
N ARG A 15 3.43 3.95 -1.10
CA ARG A 15 4.57 4.27 -1.96
C ARG A 15 5.04 3.04 -2.72
N GLU A 16 5.25 1.93 -2.02
CA GLU A 16 5.77 0.70 -2.62
C GLU A 16 4.81 0.12 -3.66
N LEU A 17 3.50 0.18 -3.41
CA LEU A 17 2.49 -0.20 -4.40
C LEU A 17 2.43 0.76 -5.61
N VAL A 18 2.72 2.05 -5.43
CA VAL A 18 2.81 2.99 -6.56
C VAL A 18 4.04 2.72 -7.41
N VAL A 19 5.19 2.48 -6.79
CA VAL A 19 6.48 2.27 -7.48
C VAL A 19 6.54 0.90 -8.17
N SER A 20 6.17 -0.16 -7.45
CA SER A 20 6.33 -1.55 -7.90
C SER A 20 5.05 -2.14 -8.52
N GLY A 21 3.92 -1.42 -8.43
CA GLY A 21 2.64 -1.84 -8.98
C GLY A 21 1.92 -2.88 -8.11
N ILE A 22 1.77 -4.10 -8.63
CA ILE A 22 1.02 -5.17 -7.95
C ILE A 22 1.97 -5.97 -7.06
N LEU A 23 1.72 -6.01 -5.76
CA LEU A 23 2.52 -6.76 -4.80
C LEU A 23 1.67 -7.64 -3.88
N THR A 24 2.29 -8.72 -3.41
CA THR A 24 1.72 -9.55 -2.34
C THR A 24 2.11 -9.04 -0.95
N VAL A 25 1.44 -9.53 0.10
CA VAL A 25 1.76 -9.22 1.50
C VAL A 25 3.22 -9.52 1.84
N SER A 26 3.75 -10.67 1.39
CA SER A 26 5.14 -11.05 1.66
C SER A 26 6.15 -10.17 0.92
N GLN A 27 5.83 -9.76 -0.31
CA GLN A 27 6.66 -8.81 -1.07
C GLN A 27 6.66 -7.43 -0.42
N LEU A 28 5.50 -6.93 0.02
CA LEU A 28 5.40 -5.67 0.78
C LEU A 28 6.18 -5.73 2.09
N SER A 29 6.10 -6.85 2.81
CA SER A 29 6.86 -7.08 4.03
C SER A 29 8.37 -7.01 3.78
N ALA A 30 8.84 -7.68 2.72
CA ALA A 30 10.25 -7.65 2.33
C ALA A 30 10.73 -6.25 1.92
N ALA A 31 9.93 -5.51 1.13
CA ALA A 31 10.30 -4.20 0.62
C ALA A 31 10.25 -3.08 1.68
N THR A 32 9.33 -3.17 2.63
CA THR A 32 9.12 -2.13 3.66
C THR A 32 9.72 -2.47 5.01
N HIS A 33 10.23 -3.69 5.19
CA HIS A 33 10.69 -4.25 6.48
C HIS A 33 9.61 -4.25 7.59
N ILE A 34 8.34 -4.19 7.22
CA ILE A 34 7.20 -4.29 8.15
C ILE A 34 6.72 -5.73 8.16
N SER A 35 6.48 -6.30 9.35
CA SER A 35 6.01 -7.68 9.46
C SER A 35 4.68 -7.94 8.71
N GLU A 36 4.53 -9.12 8.12
CA GLU A 36 3.31 -9.49 7.37
C GLU A 36 1.99 -9.29 8.16
N PRO A 37 1.90 -9.60 9.48
CA PRO A 37 0.69 -9.30 10.25
C PRO A 37 0.37 -7.80 10.32
N MET A 38 1.38 -6.95 10.44
CA MET A 38 1.20 -5.49 10.44
C MET A 38 0.82 -4.98 9.04
N ILE A 39 1.44 -5.52 7.98
CA ILE A 39 1.04 -5.23 6.59
C ILE A 39 -0.45 -5.53 6.40
N LEU A 40 -0.92 -6.71 6.81
CA LEU A 40 -2.34 -7.08 6.72
C LEU A 40 -3.25 -6.12 7.50
N GLN A 41 -2.84 -5.70 8.70
CA GLN A 41 -3.60 -4.74 9.50
C GLN A 41 -3.70 -3.38 8.79
N HIS A 42 -2.61 -2.90 8.20
CA HIS A 42 -2.58 -1.65 7.45
C HIS A 42 -3.38 -1.72 6.15
N LEU A 43 -3.23 -2.80 5.38
CA LEU A 43 -3.99 -3.04 4.15
C LEU A 43 -5.49 -3.06 4.42
N ARG A 44 -5.96 -3.70 5.50
CA ARG A 44 -7.39 -3.65 5.88
C ARG A 44 -7.90 -2.22 6.00
N LYS A 45 -7.17 -1.33 6.67
CA LYS A 45 -7.55 0.09 6.82
C LYS A 45 -7.51 0.82 5.48
N LEU A 46 -6.50 0.57 4.66
CA LEU A 46 -6.33 1.20 3.35
C LEU A 46 -7.41 0.75 2.35
N THR A 47 -7.83 -0.51 2.41
CA THR A 47 -8.91 -1.06 1.58
C THR A 47 -10.28 -0.54 2.02
N ILE A 48 -10.56 -0.47 3.34
CA ILE A 48 -11.79 0.19 3.85
C ILE A 48 -11.84 1.65 3.40
N GLY A 49 -10.70 2.32 3.35
CA GLY A 49 -10.57 3.69 2.85
C GLY A 49 -10.53 3.85 1.33
N ASN A 50 -10.71 2.76 0.56
CA ASN A 50 -10.63 2.73 -0.91
C ASN A 50 -9.31 3.24 -1.51
N ILE A 51 -8.21 3.21 -0.75
CA ILE A 51 -6.87 3.59 -1.24
C ILE A 51 -6.20 2.42 -1.96
N VAL A 52 -6.35 1.20 -1.41
CA VAL A 52 -5.73 -0.01 -1.94
C VAL A 52 -6.79 -1.03 -2.32
N ILE A 53 -6.71 -1.53 -3.55
CA ILE A 53 -7.50 -2.67 -4.01
C ILE A 53 -6.75 -3.94 -3.64
N SER A 54 -7.42 -4.86 -2.96
CA SER A 54 -6.87 -6.15 -2.57
C SER A 54 -7.68 -7.30 -3.16
N GLU A 55 -7.01 -8.24 -3.80
CA GLU A 55 -7.61 -9.41 -4.45
C GLU A 55 -6.91 -10.68 -4.00
N ARG A 56 -7.67 -11.68 -3.54
CA ARG A 56 -7.10 -12.97 -3.14
C ARG A 56 -7.10 -13.93 -4.34
N LYS A 57 -5.92 -14.46 -4.68
CA LYS A 57 -5.75 -15.51 -5.69
C LYS A 57 -5.03 -16.70 -5.05
N GLY A 58 -5.79 -17.76 -4.80
CA GLY A 58 -5.33 -18.91 -4.01
C GLY A 58 -4.98 -18.49 -2.58
N THR A 59 -3.75 -18.81 -2.14
CA THR A 59 -3.26 -18.48 -0.80
C THR A 59 -2.71 -17.07 -0.68
N ARG A 60 -2.49 -16.36 -1.80
CA ARG A 60 -1.85 -15.05 -1.85
C ARG A 60 -2.87 -13.93 -1.95
N LEU A 61 -2.62 -12.84 -1.21
CA LEU A 61 -3.35 -11.58 -1.32
C LEU A 61 -2.50 -10.62 -2.15
N TYR A 62 -3.02 -10.20 -3.30
CA TYR A 62 -2.41 -9.25 -4.21
C TYR A 62 -3.03 -7.88 -3.99
N CYS A 63 -2.20 -6.84 -3.92
CA CYS A 63 -2.57 -5.47 -3.62
C CYS A 63 -2.07 -4.55 -4.72
N ARG A 64 -2.86 -3.53 -5.03
CA ARG A 64 -2.52 -2.50 -6.03
C ARG A 64 -3.26 -1.20 -5.75
N ILE A 65 -2.81 -0.13 -6.40
CA ILE A 65 -3.44 1.19 -6.36
C ILE A 65 -3.87 1.55 -7.79
N GLU A 66 -5.11 2.01 -7.94
CA GLU A 66 -5.64 2.51 -9.22
C GLU A 66 -6.10 3.98 -9.11
N ASP A 67 -6.23 4.52 -7.89
CA ASP A 67 -6.64 5.90 -7.68
C ASP A 67 -5.50 6.87 -8.04
N LYS A 68 -5.69 7.59 -9.15
CA LYS A 68 -4.73 8.59 -9.65
C LYS A 68 -4.40 9.67 -8.62
N LYS A 69 -5.36 10.06 -7.76
CA LYS A 69 -5.11 11.08 -6.73
C LYS A 69 -4.12 10.59 -5.69
N VAL A 70 -4.16 9.30 -5.35
CA VAL A 70 -3.20 8.70 -4.42
C VAL A 70 -1.80 8.73 -5.04
N ILE A 71 -1.68 8.38 -6.32
CA ILE A 71 -0.42 8.43 -7.06
C ILE A 71 0.14 9.86 -7.09
N GLU A 72 -0.68 10.85 -7.44
CA GLU A 72 -0.30 12.28 -7.46
C GLU A 72 0.15 12.78 -6.07
N ILE A 73 -0.51 12.36 -4.98
CA ILE A 73 -0.10 12.73 -3.62
C ILE A 73 1.27 12.14 -3.28
N ILE A 74 1.53 10.88 -3.63
CA ILE A 74 2.84 10.25 -3.38
C ILE A 74 3.95 10.94 -4.18
N ASP A 75 3.66 11.32 -5.42
CA ASP A 75 4.58 12.11 -6.25
C ASP A 75 4.85 13.50 -5.66
N LEU A 76 3.80 14.22 -5.26
CA LEU A 76 3.92 15.55 -4.64
C LEU A 76 4.73 15.54 -3.33
N LEU A 77 4.65 14.44 -2.57
CA LEU A 77 5.44 14.24 -1.36
C LEU A 77 6.92 13.90 -1.65
N GLY A 78 7.31 13.78 -2.92
CA GLY A 78 8.68 13.46 -3.34
C GLY A 78 9.08 12.01 -3.06
N LEU A 79 8.11 11.10 -2.95
CA LEU A 79 8.36 9.73 -2.53
C LEU A 79 8.60 8.76 -3.71
N LEU A 80 8.56 9.23 -4.95
CA LEU A 80 8.80 8.37 -6.13
C LEU A 80 10.29 8.22 -6.49
N TYR A 81 11.20 8.96 -5.84
CA TYR A 81 12.63 8.98 -6.10
C TYR A 81 13.45 8.75 -4.83
#